data_AF-A0A519WBS3-F1
#
_entry.id   AF-A0A519WBS3-F1
#
_cell.length_a   1.000
_cell.length_b   1.000
_cell.length_c   1.000
_cell.angle_alpha   90.00
_cell.angle_beta   90.00
_cell.angle_gamma   90.00
#
_symmetry.space_group_name_H-M   'P 1'
#
loop_
_entity.id
_entity.type
_entity.pdbx_description
1 polymer ?
#
loop_
_entity_poly.entity_id
_entity_poly.type
_entity_poly.pdbx_seq_one_letter_code
_entity_poly.pdbx_strand_id
1 'polypeptide(L)' 'MRLDWLEDILAIAQTGSFSGAAERRNVTQSAFSRRIQQI' A
#
# COMPACT_ATOMS: atom_id res chain seq x y z
N MET A 1 -8.18 -3.52 -9.64
CA MET A 1 -8.23 -4.77 -8.85
C MET A 1 -8.59 -5.99 -9.68
N ARG A 2 -7.57 -6.82 -9.96
CA ARG A 2 -7.58 -8.25 -9.59
C ARG A 2 -6.32 -8.62 -8.78
N LEU A 3 -5.34 -7.71 -8.66
CA LEU A 3 -4.06 -7.92 -7.95
C LEU A 3 -3.52 -6.67 -7.23
N ASP A 4 -4.19 -5.51 -7.27
CA ASP A 4 -3.67 -4.25 -6.73
C ASP A 4 -3.36 -4.33 -5.22
N TRP A 5 -4.07 -5.20 -4.50
CA TRP A 5 -3.85 -5.53 -3.09
C TRP A 5 -2.54 -6.29 -2.86
N LEU A 6 -2.14 -7.16 -3.80
CA LEU A 6 -0.87 -7.90 -3.73
C LEU A 6 0.30 -6.94 -3.89
N GLU A 7 0.17 -5.99 -4.82
CA GLU A 7 1.13 -4.91 -4.94
C GLU A 7 1.17 -4.04 -3.67
N ASP A 8 0.06 -3.88 -2.93
CA ASP A 8 0.01 -3.07 -1.70
C ASP A 8 0.82 -3.78 -0.61
N ILE A 9 0.65 -5.10 -0.47
CA ILE A 9 1.44 -5.92 0.45
C ILE A 9 2.92 -5.93 0.04
N LEU A 10 3.23 -6.08 -1.25
CA LEU A 10 4.60 -6.05 -1.74
C LEU A 10 5.27 -4.70 -1.48
N ALA A 11 4.53 -3.59 -1.63
CA ALA A 11 5.04 -2.26 -1.32
C ALA A 11 5.41 -2.14 0.17
N ILE A 12 4.58 -2.66 1.09
CA ILE A 12 4.91 -2.70 2.53
C ILE A 12 6.17 -3.53 2.78
N ALA A 13 6.27 -4.72 2.17
CA ALA A 13 7.42 -5.60 2.35
C ALA A 13 8.72 -4.97 1.84
N GLN A 14 8.65 -4.18 0.76
CA GLN A 14 9.81 -3.50 0.16
C GLN A 14 10.26 -2.27 0.94
N THR A 15 9.33 -1.51 1.53
CA THR A 15 9.65 -0.22 2.19
C THR A 15 9.72 -0.32 3.72
N GLY A 16 9.17 -1.39 4.30
CA GLY A 16 9.06 -1.58 5.75
C GLY A 16 8.16 -0.56 6.47
N SER A 17 7.42 0.28 5.74
CA SER A 17 6.58 1.32 6.33
C SER A 17 5.37 1.67 5.46
N PHE A 18 4.24 2.01 6.10
CA PHE A 18 3.03 2.44 5.39
C PHE A 18 3.23 3.75 4.63
N SER A 19 4.02 4.69 5.17
CA SER A 19 4.31 5.96 4.51
C SER A 19 5.14 5.75 3.23
N GLY A 20 6.21 4.94 3.31
CA GLY A 20 7.03 4.63 2.13
C GLY A 20 6.27 3.78 1.10
N ALA A 21 5.42 2.85 1.55
CA ALA A 21 4.57 2.07 0.65
C ALA A 21 3.55 2.95 -0.09
N ALA A 22 2.95 3.93 0.60
CA ALA A 22 2.03 4.88 0.01
C ALA A 22 2.70 5.78 -1.04
N GLU A 23 3.89 6.30 -0.73
CA GLU A 23 4.72 7.06 -1.68
C GLU A 23 5.04 6.22 -2.92
N ARG A 24 5.49 4.98 -2.74
CA ARG A 24 5.79 4.05 -3.84
C ARG A 24 4.56 3.72 -4.70
N ARG A 25 3.36 3.72 -4.12
CA ARG A 25 2.09 3.48 -4.83
C ARG A 25 1.40 4.76 -5.28
N ASN A 26 2.07 5.90 -5.15
CA ASN A 26 1.59 7.22 -5.55
C ASN A 26 0.19 7.54 -5.00
N VAL A 27 -0.02 7.25 -3.72
CA VAL A 27 -1.25 7.55 -2.98
C VAL A 27 -0.91 8.19 -1.64
N THR A 28 -1.89 8.85 -1.02
CA THR A 28 -1.70 9.34 0.35
C THR A 28 -1.62 8.16 1.32
N GLN A 29 -0.86 8.32 2.41
CA GLN A 29 -0.75 7.29 3.45
C GLN A 29 -2.11 6.89 4.04
N SER A 30 -3.04 7.84 4.18
CA SER A 30 -4.38 7.57 4.69
C SER A 30 -5.26 6.79 3.70
N ALA A 31 -5.11 6.99 2.40
CA ALA A 31 -5.78 6.20 1.36
C ALA A 31 -5.18 4.79 1.30
N PHE A 32 -3.85 4.68 1.37
CA PHE A 32 -3.16 3.40 1.40
C PHE A 32 -3.56 2.55 2.62
N SER A 33 -3.61 3.15 3.81
CA SER A 33 -4.03 2.47 5.03
C SER A 33 -5.46 1.94 4.94
N ARG A 34 -6.38 2.72 4.35
CA ARG A 34 -7.76 2.28 4.07
C ARG A 34 -7.81 1.10 3.09
N ARG A 35 -6.98 1.12 2.03
CA ARG A 35 -6.86 -0.01 1.09
C ARG A 35 -6.44 -1.27 1.83
N ILE A 36 -5.39 -1.20 2.67
CA ILE A 36 -4.91 -2.34 3.46
C ILE A 36 -5.95 -2.86 4.44
N GLN A 37 -6.73 -1.98 5.09
CA GLN A 37 -7.82 -2.39 5.99
C GLN A 37 -8.99 -3.09 5.27
N GLN A 38 -9.10 -2.94 3.95
CA GLN A 38 -10.17 -3.50 3.13
C GLN A 38 -9.74 -4.76 2.35
N ILE A 39 -8.47 -5.18 2.48
CA ILE A 39 -8.00 -6.50 2.04
C ILE A 39 -8.56 -7.55 3.00
#